data_AF-A0A498SIX1-F1
#
_entry.id   AF-A0A498SIX1-F1
#
_cell.length_a   1.000
_cell.length_b   1.000
_cell.length_c   1.000
_cell.angle_alpha   90.00
_cell.angle_beta   90.00
_cell.angle_gamma   90.00
#
_symmetry.space_group_name_H-M   'P 1'
#
loop_
_entity.id
_entity.type
_entity.pdbx_description
1 polymer ?
#
loop_
_entity_poly.entity_id
_entity_poly.type
_entity_poly.pdbx_seq_one_letter_code
_entity_poly.pdbx_strand_id
1 'polypeptide(L)'
;MVLRPLEFADCLSDSPWFRQNLREHENVLEDAHKNIKNIEVQCRELIQCTRKLSVAQRAFAKSLKEFKFVTIGSTQTDDERKIAECVSKFGDFVSQIEDHREKIIEDSEIHFIEPLRKFRVEGIGKVLHDDKKRYEKESNKFYASLEKHLHLSTARKNDFKEADAQLDMQQRNFCSCSLDYVTAIQAVQERMKFEFVETLCSFVYSWLTFYHVGHVTHEDFKPFLSEVQSKVQKAKQSFEETKEYYVQLKDKMLINHLKNAVFQTGKSDNFNENLAPRSVSSIKQGYIFAHEKSKIPKTIGRDVLSNRWTMYYCVYQKETRIFTMIPVNNTARTDMKGALGQSVSFKLKTCTRRASDSIDKRFCFDVLAMDRTEQMTLQALSEEDRRQWLDAMDGREPVRYTHLDQDRHQIALEVSAFM
;
A
#
# COMPACT_ATOMS: atom_id res chain seq x y z
N MET A 1 36.11 8.47 -43.69
CA MET A 1 37.22 9.15 -44.40
C MET A 1 38.50 8.79 -43.66
N VAL A 2 39.51 8.26 -44.33
CA VAL A 2 40.82 8.03 -43.71
C VAL A 2 41.61 9.33 -43.86
N LEU A 3 41.99 9.96 -42.75
CA LEU A 3 42.80 11.17 -42.76
C LEU A 3 44.21 10.85 -43.30
N ARG A 4 44.80 11.78 -44.07
CA ARG A 4 46.18 11.63 -44.51
C ARG A 4 47.12 11.88 -43.33
N PRO A 5 48.16 11.05 -43.10
CA PRO A 5 49.09 11.28 -42.00
C PRO A 5 49.71 12.69 -42.00
N LEU A 6 49.96 13.23 -40.81
CA LEU A 6 50.75 14.45 -40.63
C LEU A 6 52.23 14.09 -40.60
N GLU A 7 52.88 14.06 -41.76
CA GLU A 7 54.31 13.78 -41.86
C GLU A 7 55.14 14.96 -41.33
N PHE A 8 56.17 14.68 -40.53
CA PHE A 8 57.05 15.72 -40.00
C PHE A 8 57.82 16.46 -41.12
N ALA A 9 58.13 15.78 -42.23
CA ALA A 9 58.75 16.41 -43.39
C ALA A 9 57.82 17.47 -44.02
N ASP A 10 56.53 17.17 -44.16
CA ASP A 10 55.54 18.10 -44.71
C ASP A 10 55.30 19.29 -43.77
N CYS A 11 55.34 19.04 -42.46
CA CYS A 11 55.30 20.06 -41.42
C CYS A 11 56.43 21.09 -41.56
N LEU A 12 57.65 20.63 -41.83
CA LEU A 12 58.81 21.52 -42.06
C LEU A 12 58.72 22.28 -43.39
N SER A 13 58.10 21.68 -44.41
CA SER A 13 57.86 22.34 -45.70
C SER A 13 56.82 23.45 -45.62
N ASP A 14 55.94 23.38 -44.63
CA ASP A 14 54.84 24.32 -44.38
C ASP A 14 53.96 24.62 -45.61
N SER A 15 53.77 23.62 -46.47
CA SER A 15 53.04 23.80 -47.72
C SER A 15 51.54 24.09 -47.49
N PRO A 16 50.85 24.76 -48.42
CA PRO A 16 49.39 24.93 -48.37
C PRO A 16 48.64 23.60 -48.24
N TRP A 17 49.18 22.53 -48.85
CA TRP A 17 48.63 21.18 -48.76
C TRP A 17 48.77 20.60 -47.35
N PHE A 18 49.92 20.80 -46.70
CA PHE A 18 50.11 20.42 -45.29
C PHE A 18 49.14 21.20 -44.39
N ARG A 19 49.01 22.52 -44.58
CA ARG A 19 48.08 23.36 -43.79
C ARG A 19 46.63 22.91 -43.93
N GLN A 20 46.22 22.53 -45.14
CA GLN A 20 44.90 21.96 -45.37
C GLN A 20 44.72 20.63 -44.63
N ASN A 21 45.71 19.72 -44.70
CA ASN A 21 45.66 18.45 -43.99
C ASN A 21 45.64 18.63 -42.46
N LEU A 22 46.47 19.53 -41.92
CA LEU A 22 46.47 19.90 -40.51
C LEU A 22 45.08 20.38 -40.05
N ARG A 23 44.42 21.22 -40.86
CA ARG A 23 43.06 21.70 -40.58
C ARG A 23 42.03 20.58 -40.58
N GLU A 24 42.17 19.57 -41.45
CA GLU A 24 41.29 18.40 -41.43
C GLU A 24 41.45 17.59 -40.13
N HIS A 25 42.67 17.43 -39.63
CA HIS A 25 42.91 16.82 -38.31
C HIS A 25 42.32 17.64 -37.16
N GLU A 26 42.46 18.97 -37.19
CA GLU A 26 41.86 19.88 -36.21
C GLU A 26 40.34 19.74 -36.19
N ASN A 27 39.68 19.77 -37.36
CA ASN A 27 38.22 19.61 -37.47
C ASN A 27 37.74 18.28 -36.87
N VAL A 28 38.45 17.18 -37.14
CA VAL A 28 38.11 15.87 -36.56
C VAL A 28 38.26 15.86 -35.05
N LEU A 29 39.27 16.55 -34.50
CA LEU A 29 39.41 16.71 -33.05
C LEU A 29 38.32 17.61 -32.45
N GLU A 30 37.90 18.67 -33.13
CA GLU A 30 36.78 19.52 -32.72
C GLU A 30 35.47 18.72 -32.65
N ASP A 31 35.20 17.90 -33.67
CA ASP A 31 34.06 16.99 -33.69
C ASP A 31 34.13 15.96 -32.56
N ALA A 32 35.30 15.35 -32.33
CA ALA A 32 35.51 14.44 -31.21
C ALA A 32 35.26 15.13 -29.86
N HIS A 33 35.78 16.33 -29.65
CA HIS A 33 35.55 17.13 -28.45
C HIS A 33 34.06 17.38 -28.19
N LYS A 34 33.30 17.75 -29.25
CA LYS A 34 31.84 17.95 -29.17
C LYS A 34 31.09 16.66 -28.87
N ASN A 35 31.45 15.56 -29.53
CA ASN A 35 30.80 14.27 -29.35
C ASN A 35 31.02 13.71 -27.95
N ILE A 36 32.25 13.81 -27.42
CA ILE A 36 32.56 13.39 -26.05
C ILE A 36 31.79 14.25 -25.04
N LYS A 37 31.63 15.56 -25.29
CA LYS A 37 30.79 16.42 -24.44
C LYS A 37 29.34 15.92 -24.41
N ASN A 38 28.79 15.53 -25.56
CA ASN A 38 27.43 15.01 -25.62
C ASN A 38 27.31 13.71 -24.82
N ILE A 39 28.27 12.78 -24.97
CA ILE A 39 28.32 11.54 -24.19
C ILE A 39 28.39 11.83 -22.68
N GLU A 40 29.23 12.77 -22.25
CA GLU A 40 29.31 13.22 -20.86
C GLU A 40 27.95 13.70 -20.34
N VAL A 41 27.25 14.54 -21.12
CA VAL A 41 25.92 15.05 -20.76
C VAL A 41 24.88 13.93 -20.65
N GLN A 42 24.85 13.00 -21.62
CA GLN A 42 23.94 11.85 -21.58
C GLN A 42 24.24 10.93 -20.40
N CYS A 43 25.52 10.72 -20.06
CA CYS A 43 25.92 9.95 -18.88
C CYS A 43 25.40 10.60 -17.59
N ARG A 44 25.56 11.92 -17.43
CA ARG A 44 25.01 12.65 -16.27
C ARG A 44 23.48 12.51 -16.14
N GLU A 45 22.74 12.66 -17.24
CA GLU A 45 21.27 12.51 -17.24
C GLU A 45 20.86 11.09 -16.85
N LEU A 46 21.57 10.08 -17.37
CA LEU A 46 21.33 8.68 -17.03
C LEU A 46 21.54 8.40 -15.54
N ILE A 47 22.63 8.92 -14.95
CA ILE A 47 22.88 8.80 -13.51
C ILE A 47 21.81 9.52 -12.69
N GLN A 48 21.36 10.70 -13.14
CA GLN A 48 20.27 11.42 -12.48
C GLN A 48 18.95 10.65 -12.51
N CYS A 49 18.59 10.05 -13.64
CA CYS A 49 17.41 9.20 -13.76
C CYS A 49 17.53 7.95 -12.88
N THR A 50 18.71 7.33 -12.85
CA THR A 50 18.99 6.16 -12.00
C THR A 50 18.86 6.49 -10.51
N ARG A 51 19.28 7.69 -10.10
CA ARG A 51 19.07 8.20 -8.73
C ARG A 51 17.60 8.38 -8.40
N LYS A 52 16.79 8.94 -9.31
CA LYS A 52 15.33 9.08 -9.12
C LYS A 52 14.65 7.72 -8.95
N LEU A 53 15.04 6.73 -9.77
CA LEU A 53 14.57 5.36 -9.64
C LEU A 53 14.93 4.78 -8.27
N SER A 54 16.17 4.96 -7.82
CA SER A 54 16.62 4.45 -6.53
C SER A 54 15.83 5.00 -5.35
N VAL A 55 15.57 6.32 -5.35
CA VAL A 55 14.73 6.97 -4.35
C VAL A 55 13.31 6.37 -4.33
N ALA A 56 12.72 6.14 -5.50
CA ALA A 56 11.39 5.54 -5.59
C ALA A 56 11.36 4.10 -5.07
N GLN A 57 12.37 3.29 -5.43
CA GLN A 57 12.48 1.90 -4.96
C GLN A 57 12.71 1.82 -3.45
N ARG A 58 13.53 2.70 -2.87
CA ARG A 58 13.71 2.79 -1.41
C ARG A 58 12.43 3.21 -0.69
N ALA A 59 11.67 4.17 -1.22
CA ALA A 59 10.40 4.58 -0.63
C ALA A 59 9.35 3.44 -0.66
N PHE A 60 9.31 2.69 -1.76
CA PHE A 60 8.48 1.50 -1.87
C PHE A 60 8.90 0.42 -0.86
N ALA A 61 10.20 0.11 -0.79
CA ALA A 61 10.75 -0.83 0.19
C ALA A 61 10.40 -0.44 1.63
N LYS A 62 10.51 0.85 1.98
CA LYS A 62 10.12 1.37 3.28
C LYS A 62 8.64 1.10 3.58
N SER A 63 7.76 1.37 2.61
CA SER A 63 6.32 1.12 2.76
C SER A 63 6.01 -0.36 2.99
N LEU A 64 6.76 -1.28 2.35
CA LEU A 64 6.66 -2.71 2.61
C LEU A 64 7.10 -3.09 4.02
N LYS A 65 8.22 -2.55 4.51
CA LYS A 65 8.74 -2.82 5.87
C LYS A 65 7.84 -2.27 6.98
N GLU A 66 7.18 -1.14 6.73
CA GLU A 66 6.28 -0.49 7.69
C GLU A 66 4.86 -1.07 7.66
N PHE A 67 4.55 -1.95 6.70
CA PHE A 67 3.22 -2.55 6.56
C PHE A 67 2.82 -3.35 7.81
N LYS A 68 1.65 -3.01 8.37
CA LYS A 68 1.02 -3.74 9.48
C LYS A 68 -0.49 -3.76 9.28
N PHE A 69 -1.13 -4.88 9.63
CA PHE A 69 -2.59 -4.96 9.68
C PHE A 69 -3.14 -4.08 10.80
N VAL A 70 -4.17 -3.29 10.47
CA VAL A 70 -5.01 -2.62 11.45
C VAL A 70 -6.00 -3.64 11.99
N THR A 71 -5.88 -4.00 13.28
CA THR A 71 -6.72 -5.04 13.88
C THR A 71 -7.83 -4.48 14.75
N ILE A 72 -8.98 -5.18 14.76
CA ILE A 72 -10.08 -4.92 15.69
C ILE A 72 -9.76 -5.68 16.99
N GLY A 73 -9.31 -4.97 18.03
CA GLY A 73 -8.89 -5.56 19.31
C GLY A 73 -7.47 -5.14 19.72
N SER A 74 -6.95 -5.68 20.83
CA SER A 74 -5.65 -5.31 21.38
C SER A 74 -4.47 -6.17 20.89
N THR A 75 -4.70 -7.20 20.08
CA THR A 75 -3.66 -8.16 19.66
C THR A 75 -3.83 -8.60 18.21
N GLN A 76 -2.72 -8.61 17.45
CA GLN A 76 -2.65 -9.23 16.12
C GLN A 76 -2.66 -10.75 16.23
N THR A 77 -3.33 -11.40 15.27
CA THR A 77 -3.26 -12.84 15.04
C THR A 77 -1.87 -13.26 14.56
N ASP A 78 -1.53 -14.54 14.74
CA ASP A 78 -0.24 -15.08 14.28
C ASP A 78 -0.08 -14.99 12.76
N ASP A 79 -1.17 -15.12 12.00
CA ASP A 79 -1.13 -15.06 10.54
C ASP A 79 -0.93 -13.63 10.02
N GLU A 80 -1.56 -12.64 10.65
CA GLU A 80 -1.31 -11.22 10.34
C GLU A 80 0.15 -10.84 10.58
N ARG A 81 0.76 -11.33 11.68
CA ARG A 81 2.19 -11.11 11.97
C ARG A 81 3.07 -11.75 10.91
N LYS A 82 2.82 -13.01 10.56
CA LYS A 82 3.58 -13.72 9.51
C LYS A 82 3.48 -13.05 8.15
N ILE A 83 2.31 -12.51 7.79
CA ILE A 83 2.14 -11.76 6.55
C ILE A 83 2.95 -10.46 6.60
N ALA A 84 2.88 -9.70 7.69
CA ALA A 84 3.67 -8.47 7.83
C ALA A 84 5.19 -8.74 7.76
N GLU A 85 5.67 -9.80 8.42
CA GLU A 85 7.06 -10.25 8.32
C GLU A 85 7.45 -10.63 6.89
N CYS A 86 6.55 -11.31 6.17
CA CYS A 86 6.76 -11.66 4.76
C CYS A 86 6.90 -10.42 3.86
N VAL A 87 5.99 -9.45 4.04
CA VAL A 87 6.03 -8.17 3.30
C VAL A 87 7.30 -7.39 3.64
N SER A 88 7.72 -7.37 4.91
CA SER A 88 8.97 -6.73 5.32
C SER A 88 10.18 -7.34 4.62
N LYS A 89 10.25 -8.67 4.50
CA LYS A 89 11.33 -9.36 3.77
C LYS A 89 11.38 -8.99 2.28
N PHE A 90 10.25 -8.74 1.63
CA PHE A 90 10.27 -8.18 0.26
C PHE A 90 10.88 -6.78 0.23
N GLY A 91 10.58 -5.94 1.23
CA GLY A 91 11.21 -4.63 1.38
C GLY A 91 12.72 -4.73 1.62
N ASP A 92 13.18 -5.71 2.40
CA ASP A 92 14.62 -5.95 2.64
C ASP A 92 15.34 -6.34 1.34
N PHE A 93 14.76 -7.26 0.56
CA PHE A 93 15.30 -7.63 -0.75
C PHE A 93 15.45 -6.42 -1.68
N VAL A 94 14.41 -5.59 -1.81
CA VAL A 94 14.49 -4.37 -2.64
C VAL A 94 15.56 -3.41 -2.11
N SER A 95 15.67 -3.25 -0.79
CA SER A 95 16.69 -2.38 -0.17
C SER A 95 18.10 -2.84 -0.51
N GLN A 96 18.35 -4.16 -0.46
CA GLN A 96 19.66 -4.74 -0.75
C GLN A 96 20.10 -4.51 -2.19
N ILE A 97 19.18 -4.58 -3.17
CA ILE A 97 19.46 -4.22 -4.56
C ILE A 97 19.81 -2.74 -4.67
N GLU A 98 19.08 -1.87 -3.97
CA GLU A 98 19.31 -0.43 -4.00
C GLU A 98 20.61 0.00 -3.33
N ASP A 99 21.08 -0.70 -2.30
CA ASP A 99 22.40 -0.47 -1.69
C ASP A 99 23.54 -0.65 -2.70
N HIS A 100 23.38 -1.55 -3.68
CA HIS A 100 24.36 -1.74 -4.75
C HIS A 100 24.21 -0.70 -5.87
N ARG A 101 22.98 -0.29 -6.17
CA ARG A 101 22.72 0.78 -7.16
C ARG A 101 23.29 2.11 -6.68
N GLU A 102 23.16 2.41 -5.39
CA GLU A 102 23.68 3.63 -4.77
C GLU A 102 25.20 3.74 -4.92
N LYS A 103 25.95 2.66 -4.66
CA LYS A 103 27.41 2.62 -4.87
C LYS A 103 27.79 3.00 -6.31
N ILE A 104 27.10 2.43 -7.30
CA ILE A 104 27.38 2.75 -8.71
C ILE A 104 27.08 4.21 -9.01
N ILE A 105 25.99 4.77 -8.48
CA ILE A 105 25.65 6.18 -8.64
C ILE A 105 26.74 7.08 -8.03
N GLU A 106 27.24 6.74 -6.84
CA GLU A 106 28.30 7.49 -6.14
C GLU A 106 29.64 7.42 -6.88
N ASP A 107 30.02 6.22 -7.33
CA ASP A 107 31.26 5.96 -8.06
C ASP A 107 31.26 6.61 -9.45
N SER A 108 30.10 6.91 -10.01
CA SER A 108 29.97 7.32 -11.41
C SER A 108 30.61 8.67 -11.75
N GLU A 109 30.56 9.63 -10.82
CA GLU A 109 31.17 10.94 -11.08
C GLU A 109 32.69 10.83 -11.18
N ILE A 110 33.31 10.07 -10.27
CA ILE A 110 34.77 9.93 -10.16
C ILE A 110 35.33 9.01 -11.23
N HIS A 111 34.67 7.89 -11.51
CA HIS A 111 35.23 6.84 -12.37
C HIS A 111 34.84 6.95 -13.85
N PHE A 112 33.79 7.71 -14.18
CA PHE A 112 33.32 7.81 -15.57
C PHE A 112 33.20 9.25 -16.05
N ILE A 113 32.48 10.10 -15.33
CA ILE A 113 32.18 11.46 -15.79
C ILE A 113 33.43 12.35 -15.74
N GLU A 114 34.18 12.33 -14.64
CA GLU A 114 35.40 13.12 -14.50
C GLU A 114 36.49 12.72 -15.49
N PRO A 115 36.82 11.43 -15.70
CA PRO A 115 37.79 11.00 -16.71
C PRO A 115 37.40 11.42 -18.14
N LEU A 116 36.12 11.27 -18.53
CA LEU A 116 35.62 11.75 -19.83
C LEU A 116 35.80 13.26 -19.98
N ARG A 117 35.42 14.03 -18.95
CA ARG A 117 35.57 15.48 -18.92
C ARG A 117 37.03 15.89 -18.99
N LYS A 118 37.90 15.23 -18.24
CA LYS A 118 39.34 15.50 -18.18
C LYS A 118 40.00 15.24 -19.53
N PHE A 119 39.76 14.08 -20.13
CA PHE A 119 40.27 13.76 -21.46
C PHE A 119 39.79 14.78 -22.51
N ARG A 120 38.51 15.16 -22.45
CA ARG A 120 37.93 16.17 -23.33
C ARG A 120 38.61 17.54 -23.18
N VAL A 121 38.71 18.07 -21.96
CA VAL A 121 39.17 19.45 -21.72
C VAL A 121 40.70 19.55 -21.72
N GLU A 122 41.37 18.69 -20.94
CA GLU A 122 42.83 18.75 -20.76
C GLU A 122 43.59 18.00 -21.85
N GLY A 123 42.99 16.97 -22.45
CA GLY A 123 43.54 16.27 -23.61
C GLY A 123 43.28 17.04 -24.89
N ILE A 124 42.04 16.98 -25.39
CA ILE A 124 41.68 17.54 -26.70
C ILE A 124 41.63 19.07 -26.67
N GLY A 125 40.95 19.65 -25.68
CA GLY A 125 40.77 21.11 -25.57
C GLY A 125 42.09 21.87 -25.47
N LYS A 126 43.06 21.39 -24.67
CA LYS A 126 44.39 21.98 -24.59
C LYS A 126 45.11 22.02 -25.95
N VAL A 127 45.03 20.95 -26.74
CA VAL A 127 45.66 20.89 -28.06
C VAL A 127 45.00 21.92 -29.00
N LEU A 128 43.67 21.92 -29.08
CA LEU A 128 42.90 22.79 -29.97
C LEU A 128 42.94 24.29 -29.59
N HIS A 129 43.26 24.61 -28.34
CA HIS A 129 43.23 25.99 -27.86
C HIS A 129 44.63 26.51 -27.54
N ASP A 130 45.34 25.90 -26.59
CA ASP A 130 46.60 26.43 -26.09
C ASP A 130 47.76 26.12 -27.04
N ASP A 131 47.86 24.87 -27.50
CA ASP A 131 48.95 24.43 -28.36
C ASP A 131 48.79 25.03 -29.76
N LYS A 132 47.57 25.04 -30.31
CA LYS A 132 47.22 25.74 -31.55
C LYS A 132 47.55 27.23 -31.51
N LYS A 133 47.17 27.94 -30.44
CA LYS A 133 47.46 29.37 -30.29
C LYS A 133 48.97 29.66 -30.25
N ARG A 134 49.76 28.78 -29.62
CA ARG A 134 51.23 28.92 -29.64
C ARG A 134 51.79 28.71 -31.04
N TYR A 135 51.32 27.69 -31.74
CA TYR A 135 51.69 27.43 -33.14
C TYR A 135 51.36 28.62 -34.05
N GLU A 136 50.13 29.14 -34.01
CA GLU A 136 49.69 30.29 -34.80
C GLU A 136 50.53 31.54 -34.49
N LYS A 137 50.87 31.76 -33.21
CA LYS A 137 51.72 32.89 -32.79
C LYS A 137 53.12 32.82 -33.39
N GLU A 138 53.79 31.67 -33.31
CA GLU A 138 55.14 31.53 -33.89
C GLU A 138 55.09 31.52 -35.42
N SER A 139 54.04 30.98 -36.03
CA SER A 139 53.80 31.07 -37.47
C SER A 139 53.69 32.52 -37.94
N ASN A 140 52.88 33.34 -37.26
CA ASN A 140 52.70 34.75 -37.60
C ASN A 140 53.99 35.57 -37.41
N LYS A 141 54.75 35.30 -36.34
CA LYS A 141 56.05 35.95 -36.12
C LYS A 141 57.06 35.62 -37.23
N PHE A 142 57.14 34.36 -37.64
CA PHE A 142 58.03 33.94 -38.70
C PHE A 142 57.67 34.62 -40.03
N TYR A 143 56.40 34.60 -40.43
CA TYR A 143 55.97 35.26 -41.67
C TYR A 143 56.21 36.78 -41.66
N ALA A 144 55.92 37.46 -40.55
CA ALA A 144 56.22 38.88 -40.42
C ALA A 144 57.72 39.18 -40.48
N SER A 145 58.55 38.32 -39.88
CA SER A 145 60.01 38.43 -39.95
C SER A 145 60.53 38.17 -41.37
N LEU A 146 59.98 37.18 -42.06
CA LEU A 146 60.32 36.85 -43.44
C LEU A 146 59.98 37.98 -44.39
N GLU A 147 58.77 38.54 -44.28
CA GLU A 147 58.35 39.69 -45.07
C GLU A 147 59.29 40.88 -44.84
N LYS A 148 59.56 41.24 -43.58
CA LYS A 148 60.49 42.33 -43.25
C LYS A 148 61.89 42.08 -43.82
N HIS A 149 62.38 40.84 -43.73
CA HIS A 149 63.69 40.45 -44.26
C HIS A 149 63.76 40.62 -45.79
N LEU A 150 62.75 40.17 -46.52
CA LEU A 150 62.69 40.27 -47.99
C LEU A 150 62.55 41.72 -48.50
N HIS A 151 62.07 42.65 -47.67
CA HIS A 151 61.97 44.07 -48.02
C HIS A 151 63.26 44.88 -47.80
N LEU A 152 64.34 44.25 -47.33
CA LEU A 152 65.62 44.94 -47.14
C LEU A 152 66.24 45.33 -48.50
N SER A 153 66.47 46.64 -48.68
CA SER A 153 67.05 47.18 -49.91
C SER A 153 68.56 46.95 -49.99
N THR A 154 69.04 46.42 -51.12
CA THR A 154 70.48 46.29 -51.41
C THR A 154 71.19 47.63 -51.63
N ALA A 155 70.44 48.72 -51.87
CA ALA A 155 70.99 50.06 -52.05
C ALA A 155 71.27 50.80 -50.73
N ARG A 156 70.76 50.28 -49.59
CA ARG A 156 70.98 50.85 -48.26
C ARG A 156 72.08 50.08 -47.53
N LYS A 157 72.80 50.74 -46.61
CA LYS A 157 73.73 50.07 -45.69
C LYS A 157 72.95 49.31 -44.60
N ASN A 158 72.40 48.15 -44.96
CA ASN A 158 71.80 47.20 -44.01
C ASN A 158 72.87 46.22 -43.51
N ASP A 159 72.71 45.73 -42.27
CA ASP A 159 73.45 44.56 -41.80
C ASP A 159 72.70 43.28 -42.20
N PHE A 160 73.03 42.77 -43.39
CA PHE A 160 72.41 41.55 -43.90
C PHE A 160 72.73 40.33 -43.04
N LYS A 161 73.91 40.26 -42.41
CA LYS A 161 74.28 39.12 -41.56
C LYS A 161 73.43 39.06 -40.30
N GLU A 162 73.17 40.20 -39.68
CA GLU A 162 72.27 40.25 -38.52
C GLU A 162 70.83 39.90 -38.93
N ALA A 163 70.36 40.42 -40.07
CA ALA A 163 69.03 40.13 -40.57
C ALA A 163 68.83 38.65 -40.94
N ASP A 164 69.84 38.00 -41.54
CA ASP A 164 69.87 36.56 -41.81
C ASP A 164 69.78 35.76 -40.50
N ALA A 165 70.63 36.10 -39.51
CA ALA A 165 70.65 35.40 -38.23
C ALA A 165 69.33 35.55 -37.44
N GLN A 166 68.68 36.71 -37.50
CA GLN A 166 67.37 36.94 -36.89
C GLN A 166 66.28 36.09 -37.58
N LEU A 167 66.27 36.03 -38.92
CA LEU A 167 65.31 35.21 -39.67
C LEU A 167 65.50 33.73 -39.38
N ASP A 168 66.75 33.24 -39.40
CA ASP A 168 67.10 31.85 -39.08
C ASP A 168 66.61 31.44 -37.68
N MET A 169 66.76 32.33 -36.70
CA MET A 169 66.26 32.09 -35.35
C MET A 169 64.73 31.99 -35.32
N GLN A 170 64.01 32.89 -36.01
CA GLN A 170 62.55 32.81 -36.08
C GLN A 170 62.07 31.56 -36.83
N GLN A 171 62.77 31.15 -37.90
CA GLN A 171 62.46 29.93 -38.64
C GLN A 171 62.61 28.70 -37.74
N ARG A 172 63.69 28.60 -36.97
CA ARG A 172 63.90 27.49 -36.01
C ARG A 172 62.78 27.44 -34.96
N ASN A 173 62.38 28.58 -34.41
CA ASN A 173 61.30 28.65 -33.43
C ASN A 173 59.97 28.20 -34.03
N PHE A 174 59.64 28.66 -35.25
CA PHE A 174 58.45 28.23 -35.97
C PHE A 174 58.46 26.72 -36.24
N CYS A 175 59.54 26.20 -36.83
CA CYS A 175 59.67 24.77 -37.12
C CYS A 175 59.55 23.91 -35.87
N SER A 176 60.23 24.28 -34.78
CA SER A 176 60.12 23.57 -33.49
C SER A 176 58.69 23.56 -32.98
N CYS A 177 58.02 24.72 -32.94
CA CYS A 177 56.65 24.81 -32.46
C CYS A 177 55.64 24.07 -33.36
N SER A 178 55.90 24.04 -34.68
CA SER A 178 55.09 23.31 -35.65
C SER A 178 55.19 21.80 -35.43
N LEU A 179 56.40 21.28 -35.23
CA LEU A 179 56.64 19.88 -34.90
C LEU A 179 56.00 19.49 -33.56
N ASP A 180 56.12 20.34 -32.53
CA ASP A 180 55.48 20.12 -31.24
C ASP A 180 53.95 20.04 -31.38
N TYR A 181 53.36 20.92 -32.18
CA TYR A 181 51.92 20.94 -32.39
C TYR A 181 51.41 19.72 -33.15
N VAL A 182 52.09 19.31 -34.23
CA VAL A 182 51.78 18.07 -34.96
C VAL A 182 51.91 16.85 -34.05
N THR A 183 52.97 16.80 -33.23
CA THR A 183 53.17 15.73 -32.25
C THR A 183 52.03 15.68 -31.23
N ALA A 184 51.58 16.84 -30.74
CA ALA A 184 50.47 16.93 -29.79
C ALA A 184 49.13 16.44 -30.41
N ILE A 185 48.86 16.80 -31.67
CA ILE A 185 47.69 16.29 -32.42
C ILE A 185 47.75 14.78 -32.56
N GLN A 186 48.88 14.23 -33.03
CA GLN A 186 49.04 12.79 -33.19
C GLN A 186 48.90 12.06 -31.85
N ALA A 187 49.54 12.58 -30.79
CA ALA A 187 49.48 12.00 -29.46
C ALA A 187 48.04 11.95 -28.91
N VAL A 188 47.26 13.02 -29.04
CA VAL A 188 45.87 13.00 -28.54
C VAL A 188 44.97 12.08 -29.38
N GLN A 189 45.22 11.96 -30.69
CA GLN A 189 44.53 11.01 -31.55
C GLN A 189 44.81 9.55 -31.17
N GLU A 190 46.06 9.21 -30.82
CA GLU A 190 46.41 7.88 -30.30
C GLU A 190 45.82 7.64 -28.90
N ARG A 191 45.90 8.62 -28.01
CA ARG A 191 45.31 8.54 -26.65
C ARG A 191 43.80 8.32 -26.67
N MET A 192 43.09 8.89 -27.64
CA MET A 192 41.66 8.67 -27.83
C MET A 192 41.31 7.19 -28.09
N LYS A 193 42.22 6.42 -28.69
CA LYS A 193 41.97 4.99 -28.97
C LYS A 193 41.98 4.13 -27.71
N PHE A 194 42.64 4.56 -26.63
CA PHE A 194 42.72 3.80 -25.39
C PHE A 194 42.08 4.51 -24.20
N GLU A 195 42.41 5.77 -23.86
CA GLU A 195 41.90 6.40 -22.63
C GLU A 195 40.37 6.58 -22.65
N PHE A 196 39.83 7.06 -23.78
CA PHE A 196 38.40 7.22 -23.95
C PHE A 196 37.68 5.87 -24.00
N VAL A 197 38.26 4.90 -24.71
CA VAL A 197 37.69 3.55 -24.85
C VAL A 197 37.70 2.80 -23.51
N GLU A 198 38.80 2.85 -22.76
CA GLU A 198 38.93 2.24 -21.43
C GLU A 198 37.92 2.80 -20.44
N THR A 199 37.70 4.13 -20.47
CA THR A 199 36.69 4.78 -19.61
C THR A 199 35.28 4.25 -19.91
N LEU A 200 34.93 4.15 -21.20
CA LEU A 200 33.62 3.62 -21.61
C LEU A 200 33.46 2.12 -21.32
N CYS A 201 34.50 1.32 -21.56
CA CYS A 201 34.52 -0.09 -21.21
C CYS A 201 34.28 -0.29 -19.71
N SER A 202 34.98 0.48 -18.87
CA SER A 202 34.83 0.43 -17.41
C SER A 202 33.41 0.77 -16.97
N PHE A 203 32.78 1.76 -17.63
CA PHE A 203 31.38 2.10 -17.37
C PHE A 203 30.42 0.95 -17.70
N VAL A 204 30.59 0.30 -18.85
CA VAL A 204 29.77 -0.85 -19.24
C VAL A 204 30.00 -2.03 -18.27
N TYR A 205 31.25 -2.30 -17.88
CA TYR A 205 31.54 -3.35 -16.91
C TYR A 205 30.88 -3.09 -15.55
N SER A 206 30.84 -1.84 -15.08
CA SER A 206 30.12 -1.47 -13.85
C SER A 206 28.64 -1.89 -13.89
N TRP A 207 27.97 -1.71 -15.03
CA TRP A 207 26.58 -2.17 -15.19
C TRP A 207 26.46 -3.68 -15.23
N LEU A 208 27.36 -4.37 -15.93
CA LEU A 208 27.35 -5.83 -15.96
C LEU A 208 27.57 -6.41 -14.56
N THR A 209 28.47 -5.82 -13.78
CA THR A 209 28.67 -6.16 -12.37
C THR A 209 27.40 -5.93 -11.56
N PHE A 210 26.70 -4.80 -11.74
CA PHE A 210 25.41 -4.55 -11.09
C PHE A 210 24.38 -5.64 -11.39
N TYR A 211 24.19 -5.99 -12.66
CA TYR A 211 23.23 -6.99 -13.07
C TYR A 211 23.60 -8.37 -12.53
N HIS A 212 24.90 -8.70 -12.50
CA HIS A 212 25.37 -9.94 -11.91
C HIS A 212 25.08 -9.99 -10.39
N VAL A 213 25.34 -8.91 -9.67
CA VAL A 213 24.98 -8.81 -8.24
C VAL A 213 23.48 -8.97 -8.03
N GLY A 214 22.65 -8.35 -8.88
CA GLY A 214 21.19 -8.53 -8.84
C GLY A 214 20.76 -9.98 -9.05
N HIS A 215 21.40 -10.69 -9.97
CA HIS A 215 21.16 -12.11 -10.22
C HIS A 215 21.53 -12.98 -9.01
N VAL A 216 22.72 -12.79 -8.44
CA VAL A 216 23.17 -13.53 -7.25
C VAL A 216 22.24 -13.27 -6.07
N THR A 217 21.89 -12.00 -5.83
CA THR A 217 20.95 -11.60 -4.76
C THR A 217 19.58 -12.26 -4.95
N HIS A 218 19.10 -12.38 -6.19
CA HIS A 218 17.87 -13.10 -6.50
C HIS A 218 17.97 -14.60 -6.20
N GLU A 219 19.06 -15.27 -6.60
CA GLU A 219 19.22 -16.70 -6.32
C GLU A 219 19.27 -16.98 -4.81
N ASP A 220 19.88 -16.10 -4.02
CA ASP A 220 19.86 -16.18 -2.54
C ASP A 220 18.46 -15.98 -1.97
N PHE A 221 17.61 -15.18 -2.63
CA PHE A 221 16.23 -14.89 -2.19
C PHE A 221 15.20 -15.94 -2.62
N LYS A 222 15.52 -16.74 -3.64
CA LYS A 222 14.64 -17.73 -4.25
C LYS A 222 14.06 -18.77 -3.27
N PRO A 223 14.80 -19.33 -2.30
CA PRO A 223 14.22 -20.26 -1.32
C PRO A 223 13.07 -19.64 -0.53
N PHE A 224 13.20 -18.37 -0.15
CA PHE A 224 12.13 -17.64 0.54
C PHE A 224 10.90 -17.48 -0.36
N LEU A 225 11.07 -17.13 -1.64
CA LEU A 225 9.97 -17.05 -2.60
C LEU A 225 9.22 -18.37 -2.75
N SER A 226 9.95 -19.50 -2.82
CA SER A 226 9.35 -20.84 -2.86
C SER A 226 8.56 -21.17 -1.60
N GLU A 227 9.07 -20.82 -0.43
CA GLU A 227 8.36 -20.99 0.84
C GLU A 227 7.06 -20.17 0.88
N VAL A 228 7.11 -18.91 0.47
CA VAL A 228 5.93 -18.03 0.37
C VAL A 228 4.91 -18.61 -0.60
N GLN A 229 5.34 -19.07 -1.77
CA GLN A 229 4.44 -19.69 -2.74
C GLN A 229 3.71 -20.90 -2.16
N SER A 230 4.43 -21.79 -1.45
CA SER A 230 3.83 -22.95 -0.77
C SER A 230 2.80 -22.53 0.28
N LYS A 231 3.13 -21.54 1.12
CA LYS A 231 2.23 -21.00 2.15
C LYS A 231 0.95 -20.40 1.54
N VAL A 232 1.08 -19.63 0.46
CA VAL A 232 -0.07 -19.04 -0.25
C VAL A 232 -0.98 -20.13 -0.84
N GLN A 233 -0.42 -21.19 -1.42
CA GLN A 233 -1.23 -22.29 -1.96
C GLN A 233 -2.00 -23.03 -0.86
N LYS A 234 -1.36 -23.29 0.29
CA LYS A 234 -2.04 -23.89 1.46
C LYS A 234 -3.17 -22.99 1.97
N ALA A 235 -2.96 -21.68 2.05
CA ALA A 235 -4.00 -20.73 2.45
C ALA A 235 -5.20 -20.74 1.48
N LYS A 236 -4.95 -20.81 0.16
CA LYS A 236 -6.00 -20.93 -0.85
C LYS A 236 -6.80 -22.23 -0.71
N GLN A 237 -6.11 -23.35 -0.52
CA GLN A 237 -6.76 -24.65 -0.34
C GLN A 237 -7.64 -24.64 0.93
N SER A 238 -7.10 -24.16 2.05
CA SER A 238 -7.85 -24.06 3.31
C SER A 238 -9.10 -23.17 3.18
N PHE A 239 -9.01 -22.08 2.40
CA PHE A 239 -10.16 -21.25 2.10
C PHE A 239 -11.24 -22.00 1.30
N GLU A 240 -10.87 -22.73 0.25
CA GLU A 240 -11.87 -23.43 -0.57
C GLU A 240 -12.56 -24.56 0.22
N GLU A 241 -11.80 -25.32 1.03
CA GLU A 241 -12.33 -26.36 1.90
C GLU A 241 -13.32 -25.81 2.94
N THR A 242 -13.02 -24.66 3.54
CA THR A 242 -13.86 -24.05 4.58
C THR A 242 -15.07 -23.31 4.02
N LYS A 243 -14.96 -22.76 2.82
CA LYS A 243 -16.04 -22.01 2.15
C LYS A 243 -17.30 -22.84 1.95
N GLU A 244 -17.19 -24.08 1.46
CA GLU A 244 -18.35 -24.95 1.28
C GLU A 244 -19.01 -25.28 2.63
N TYR A 245 -18.19 -25.58 3.65
CA TYR A 245 -18.67 -25.82 5.00
C TYR A 245 -19.45 -24.62 5.56
N TYR A 246 -18.96 -23.39 5.38
CA TYR A 246 -19.65 -22.18 5.84
C TYR A 246 -21.00 -21.99 5.15
N VAL A 247 -21.10 -22.26 3.85
CA VAL A 247 -22.36 -22.17 3.11
C VAL A 247 -23.36 -23.20 3.64
N GLN A 248 -22.94 -24.45 3.81
CA GLN A 248 -23.79 -25.51 4.35
C GLN A 248 -24.22 -25.22 5.79
N LEU A 249 -23.31 -24.73 6.63
CA LEU A 249 -23.61 -24.36 8.02
C LEU A 249 -24.61 -23.21 8.08
N LYS A 250 -24.45 -22.18 7.24
CA LYS A 250 -25.37 -21.06 7.12
C LYS A 250 -26.78 -21.54 6.75
N ASP A 251 -26.91 -22.37 5.73
CA ASP A 251 -28.21 -22.87 5.28
C ASP A 251 -28.85 -23.79 6.33
N LYS A 252 -28.06 -24.67 6.96
CA LYS A 252 -28.51 -25.53 8.06
C LYS A 252 -28.99 -24.71 9.26
N MET A 253 -28.26 -23.65 9.64
CA MET A 253 -28.66 -22.75 10.73
C MET A 253 -29.97 -22.03 10.41
N LEU A 254 -30.15 -21.56 9.17
CA LEU A 254 -31.39 -20.92 8.74
C LEU A 254 -32.58 -21.90 8.78
N ILE A 255 -32.43 -23.09 8.20
CA ILE A 255 -33.50 -24.11 8.19
C ILE A 255 -33.87 -24.51 9.62
N ASN A 256 -32.87 -24.77 10.48
CA ASN A 256 -33.12 -25.11 11.88
C ASN A 256 -33.77 -23.95 12.64
N HIS A 257 -33.39 -22.71 12.36
CA HIS A 257 -34.02 -21.54 12.96
C HIS A 257 -35.49 -21.44 12.56
N LEU A 258 -35.80 -21.55 11.26
CA LEU A 258 -37.17 -21.49 10.73
C LEU A 258 -38.05 -22.65 11.20
N LYS A 259 -37.53 -23.89 11.24
CA LYS A 259 -38.26 -25.06 11.76
C LYS A 259 -38.66 -24.89 13.24
N ASN A 260 -37.81 -24.24 14.02
CA ASN A 260 -38.04 -23.98 15.45
C ASN A 260 -38.65 -22.59 15.71
N ALA A 261 -38.92 -21.80 14.67
CA ALA A 261 -39.32 -20.41 14.83
C ALA A 261 -40.77 -20.27 15.30
N VAL A 262 -40.94 -19.16 16.01
CA VAL A 262 -42.14 -18.49 16.48
C VAL A 262 -43.21 -18.26 15.39
N PHE A 263 -42.84 -18.30 14.11
CA PHE A 263 -43.74 -18.06 12.98
C PHE A 263 -44.03 -19.35 12.20
N GLN A 264 -44.66 -20.34 12.85
CA GLN A 264 -45.31 -21.41 12.09
C GLN A 264 -46.58 -20.83 11.45
N THR A 265 -46.48 -20.38 10.19
CA THR A 265 -47.66 -20.18 9.36
C THR A 265 -48.25 -21.55 9.05
N GLY A 266 -49.54 -21.71 9.33
CA GLY A 266 -50.19 -23.02 9.48
C GLY A 266 -50.07 -23.97 8.29
N LYS A 267 -50.23 -25.26 8.65
CA LYS A 267 -50.35 -26.47 7.80
C LYS A 267 -49.10 -26.87 7.02
N SER A 268 -48.23 -27.65 7.65
CA SER A 268 -47.54 -28.75 6.96
C SER A 268 -48.22 -30.06 7.35
N ASP A 269 -49.22 -30.47 6.57
CA ASP A 269 -49.73 -31.84 6.58
C ASP A 269 -48.63 -32.73 5.99
N ASN A 270 -47.73 -33.24 6.82
CA ASN A 270 -46.92 -34.44 6.57
C ASN A 270 -46.20 -34.83 7.88
N PHE A 271 -46.91 -35.61 8.70
CA PHE A 271 -46.35 -36.33 9.82
C PHE A 271 -45.57 -37.55 9.32
N ASN A 272 -44.25 -37.53 9.45
CA ASN A 272 -43.42 -38.65 9.94
C ASN A 272 -41.94 -38.26 9.91
N GLU A 273 -41.53 -37.34 10.79
CA GLU A 273 -40.15 -37.31 11.27
C GLU A 273 -40.20 -37.31 12.80
N ASN A 274 -39.54 -38.30 13.40
CA ASN A 274 -39.44 -38.49 14.84
C ASN A 274 -39.05 -37.17 15.52
N LEU A 275 -40.01 -36.55 16.20
CA LEU A 275 -39.81 -35.40 17.08
C LEU A 275 -38.91 -35.86 18.23
N ALA A 276 -37.60 -35.70 18.08
CA ALA A 276 -36.68 -35.84 19.19
C ALA A 276 -37.18 -34.92 20.34
N PRO A 277 -37.21 -35.39 21.59
CA PRO A 277 -37.68 -34.59 22.71
C PRO A 277 -36.89 -33.28 22.75
N ARG A 278 -37.61 -32.15 22.67
CA ARG A 278 -37.01 -30.81 22.73
C ARG A 278 -36.19 -30.73 24.02
N SER A 279 -34.87 -30.63 23.89
CA SER A 279 -34.00 -30.25 25.01
C SER A 279 -34.45 -28.87 25.47
N VAL A 280 -35.04 -28.80 26.67
CA VAL A 280 -35.48 -27.55 27.27
C VAL A 280 -34.22 -26.76 27.61
N SER A 281 -33.86 -25.79 26.77
CA SER A 281 -32.74 -24.90 27.06
C SER A 281 -32.95 -24.22 28.41
N SER A 282 -31.92 -24.18 29.26
CA SER A 282 -31.97 -23.50 30.55
C SER A 282 -32.09 -21.97 30.42
N ILE A 283 -31.92 -21.44 29.20
CA ILE A 283 -32.00 -20.01 28.90
C ILE A 283 -33.02 -19.76 27.79
N LYS A 284 -34.03 -18.92 28.07
CA LYS A 284 -34.91 -18.35 27.03
C LYS A 284 -34.52 -16.90 26.80
N GLN A 285 -34.32 -16.54 25.53
CA GLN A 285 -34.01 -15.17 25.14
C GLN A 285 -34.81 -14.75 23.91
N GLY A 286 -34.95 -13.45 23.71
CA GLY A 286 -35.63 -12.88 22.54
C GLY A 286 -36.14 -11.46 22.78
N TYR A 287 -36.65 -10.84 21.72
CA TYR A 287 -37.26 -9.52 21.80
C TYR A 287 -38.65 -9.60 22.44
N ILE A 288 -38.91 -8.75 23.43
CA ILE A 288 -40.21 -8.57 24.09
C ILE A 288 -40.52 -7.08 24.16
N PHE A 289 -41.76 -6.70 23.92
CA PHE A 289 -42.25 -5.36 24.23
C PHE A 289 -42.78 -5.32 25.66
N ALA A 290 -42.35 -4.34 26.46
CA ALA A 290 -42.85 -4.16 27.81
C ALA A 290 -43.72 -2.91 27.89
N HIS A 291 -44.84 -3.02 28.61
CA HIS A 291 -45.75 -1.92 28.86
C HIS A 291 -45.21 -1.06 29.99
N GLU A 292 -44.93 0.22 29.69
CA GLU A 292 -44.53 1.18 30.71
C GLU A 292 -45.77 1.85 31.30
N LYS A 293 -46.04 1.60 32.58
CA LYS A 293 -47.08 2.33 33.32
C LYS A 293 -46.57 3.73 33.66
N SER A 294 -47.44 4.74 33.46
CA SER A 294 -47.17 6.11 33.86
C SER A 294 -46.88 6.22 35.36
N LYS A 295 -45.85 6.97 35.73
CA LYS A 295 -45.49 7.26 37.14
C LYS A 295 -46.38 8.33 37.79
N ILE A 296 -47.41 8.82 37.09
CA ILE A 296 -48.28 9.89 37.58
C ILE A 296 -49.34 9.28 38.52
N PRO A 297 -49.55 9.83 39.73
CA PRO A 297 -50.56 9.36 40.68
C PRO A 297 -51.96 9.31 40.06
N LYS A 298 -52.75 8.29 40.44
CA LYS A 298 -54.12 8.02 39.93
C LYS A 298 -55.16 9.12 40.20
N THR A 299 -54.76 10.25 40.79
CA THR A 299 -55.63 11.35 41.25
C THR A 299 -55.84 12.48 40.24
N ILE A 300 -55.17 12.45 39.09
CA ILE A 300 -55.33 13.47 38.03
C ILE A 300 -55.97 12.82 36.81
N GLY A 301 -57.04 13.44 36.31
CA GLY A 301 -57.94 12.93 35.27
C GLY A 301 -57.23 12.22 34.12
N ARG A 302 -57.70 10.99 33.85
CA ARG A 302 -57.33 10.19 32.68
C ARG A 302 -57.74 10.94 31.41
N ASP A 303 -56.89 10.84 30.38
CA ASP A 303 -57.31 10.41 29.03
C ASP A 303 -56.18 10.53 27.98
N VAL A 304 -54.99 11.04 28.32
CA VAL A 304 -53.84 11.04 27.39
C VAL A 304 -52.51 10.76 28.09
N LEU A 305 -52.36 9.61 28.77
CA LEU A 305 -51.11 9.25 29.45
C LEU A 305 -50.50 7.96 28.90
N SER A 306 -49.55 8.15 27.98
CA SER A 306 -48.47 7.26 27.53
C SER A 306 -48.74 5.75 27.65
N ASN A 307 -49.49 5.19 26.70
CA ASN A 307 -49.57 3.74 26.47
C ASN A 307 -48.30 3.26 25.73
N ARG A 308 -47.12 3.54 26.29
CA ARG A 308 -45.84 3.33 25.62
C ARG A 308 -45.36 1.90 25.81
N TRP A 309 -45.11 1.24 24.68
CA TRP A 309 -44.50 -0.07 24.62
C TRP A 309 -43.05 0.09 24.18
N THR A 310 -42.13 -0.32 25.03
CA THR A 310 -40.69 -0.23 24.76
C THR A 310 -40.16 -1.62 24.44
N MET A 311 -39.33 -1.73 23.42
CA MET A 311 -38.73 -3.00 23.01
C MET A 311 -37.48 -3.29 23.83
N TYR A 312 -37.42 -4.49 24.38
CA TYR A 312 -36.28 -5.01 25.13
C TYR A 312 -35.79 -6.31 24.50
N TYR A 313 -34.49 -6.56 24.54
CA TYR A 313 -33.94 -7.89 24.39
C TYR A 313 -33.88 -8.52 25.79
N CYS A 314 -34.69 -9.55 25.99
CA CYS A 314 -34.87 -10.19 27.29
C CYS A 314 -34.13 -11.52 27.34
N VAL A 315 -33.57 -11.84 28.51
CA VAL A 315 -32.89 -13.11 28.81
C VAL A 315 -33.41 -13.63 30.14
N TYR A 316 -33.96 -14.84 30.15
CA TYR A 316 -34.42 -15.55 31.33
C TYR A 316 -33.58 -16.80 31.54
N GLN A 317 -33.05 -16.96 32.74
CA GLN A 317 -32.30 -18.15 33.15
C GLN A 317 -33.14 -18.97 34.14
N LYS A 318 -33.53 -20.19 33.75
CA LYS A 318 -34.49 -21.03 34.48
C LYS A 318 -33.98 -21.46 35.86
N GLU A 319 -32.69 -21.80 35.94
CA GLU A 319 -32.04 -22.27 37.18
C GLU A 319 -32.04 -21.20 38.28
N THR A 320 -31.69 -19.97 37.92
CA THR A 320 -31.58 -18.85 38.86
C THR A 320 -32.90 -18.07 39.00
N ARG A 321 -33.83 -18.27 38.05
CA ARG A 321 -35.06 -17.49 37.84
C ARG A 321 -34.80 -16.00 37.62
N ILE A 322 -33.61 -15.63 37.13
CA ILE A 322 -33.26 -14.25 36.83
C ILE A 322 -33.80 -13.89 35.45
N PHE A 323 -34.56 -12.80 35.38
CA PHE A 323 -35.06 -12.20 34.15
C PHE A 323 -34.38 -10.85 33.95
N THR A 324 -33.63 -10.72 32.85
CA THR A 324 -32.87 -9.52 32.48
C THR A 324 -33.47 -8.90 31.23
N MET A 325 -33.66 -7.58 31.25
CA MET A 325 -34.21 -6.80 30.15
C MET A 325 -33.20 -5.74 29.71
N ILE A 326 -32.75 -5.83 28.46
CA ILE A 326 -31.80 -4.87 27.89
C ILE A 326 -32.56 -3.96 26.92
N PRO A 327 -32.61 -2.64 27.13
CA PRO A 327 -33.38 -1.74 26.28
C PRO A 327 -32.78 -1.71 24.86
N VAL A 328 -33.63 -1.84 23.84
CA VAL A 328 -33.20 -1.74 22.44
C VAL A 328 -33.31 -0.29 21.99
N ASN A 329 -32.27 0.49 22.24
CA ASN A 329 -32.15 1.89 21.84
C ASN A 329 -30.93 2.11 20.93
N ASN A 330 -30.68 3.35 20.50
CA ASN A 330 -29.50 3.67 19.68
C ASN A 330 -28.19 3.32 20.39
N THR A 331 -28.12 3.49 21.71
CA THR A 331 -26.95 3.10 22.51
C THR A 331 -26.63 1.62 22.38
N ALA A 332 -27.64 0.74 22.40
CA ALA A 332 -27.44 -0.70 22.20
C ALA A 332 -26.86 -1.09 20.83
N ARG A 333 -26.92 -0.20 19.83
CA ARG A 333 -26.34 -0.43 18.50
C ARG A 333 -24.87 -0.01 18.40
N THR A 334 -24.42 0.93 19.22
CA THR A 334 -23.09 1.54 19.10
C THR A 334 -22.21 1.33 20.33
N ASP A 335 -22.79 1.09 21.51
CA ASP A 335 -22.10 0.87 22.77
C ASP A 335 -22.84 -0.17 23.63
N MET A 336 -22.44 -1.43 23.47
CA MET A 336 -23.02 -2.54 24.23
C MET A 336 -22.75 -2.42 25.74
N LYS A 337 -21.64 -1.79 26.15
CA LYS A 337 -21.30 -1.62 27.56
C LYS A 337 -22.25 -0.61 28.21
N GLY A 338 -22.50 0.50 27.52
CA GLY A 338 -23.52 1.48 27.93
C GLY A 338 -24.93 0.89 27.99
N ALA A 339 -25.30 0.05 27.01
CA ALA A 339 -26.61 -0.62 27.00
C ALA A 339 -26.79 -1.63 28.15
N LEU A 340 -25.75 -2.43 28.47
CA LEU A 340 -25.77 -3.32 29.63
C LEU A 340 -25.92 -2.56 30.95
N GLY A 341 -25.31 -1.37 31.06
CA GLY A 341 -25.48 -0.48 32.22
C GLY A 341 -26.92 0.03 32.41
N GLN A 342 -27.75 -0.02 31.37
CA GLN A 342 -29.17 0.37 31.40
C GLN A 342 -30.12 -0.83 31.56
N SER A 343 -29.58 -2.05 31.65
CA SER A 343 -30.38 -3.25 31.77
C SER A 343 -31.04 -3.37 33.15
N VAL A 344 -32.20 -4.03 33.19
CA VAL A 344 -32.94 -4.28 34.43
C VAL A 344 -33.02 -5.78 34.65
N SER A 345 -32.49 -6.26 35.77
CA SER A 345 -32.54 -7.68 36.16
C SER A 345 -33.31 -7.88 37.45
N PHE A 346 -34.18 -8.89 37.50
CA PHE A 346 -34.94 -9.24 38.70
C PHE A 346 -35.21 -10.74 38.80
N LYS A 347 -35.51 -11.24 40.00
CA LYS A 347 -35.89 -12.63 40.23
C LYS A 347 -37.39 -12.81 40.01
N LEU A 348 -37.76 -13.70 39.10
CA LEU A 348 -39.15 -13.99 38.74
C LEU A 348 -39.89 -14.71 39.88
N LYS A 349 -41.06 -14.21 40.24
CA LYS A 349 -42.00 -14.81 41.20
C LYS A 349 -43.07 -15.64 40.49
N THR A 350 -43.79 -15.02 39.55
CA THR A 350 -44.86 -15.68 38.78
C THR A 350 -44.87 -15.16 37.34
N CYS A 351 -45.25 -16.03 36.41
CA CYS A 351 -45.58 -15.68 35.04
C CYS A 351 -47.02 -16.15 34.76
N THR A 352 -47.86 -15.31 34.18
CA THR A 352 -49.27 -15.63 33.94
C THR A 352 -49.68 -15.10 32.58
N ARG A 353 -50.35 -15.93 31.77
CA ARG A 353 -50.93 -15.47 30.52
C ARG A 353 -51.99 -14.42 30.80
N ARG A 354 -51.98 -13.33 30.04
CA ARG A 354 -53.03 -12.31 30.10
C ARG A 354 -54.24 -12.74 29.26
N ALA A 355 -55.46 -12.53 29.78
CA ALA A 355 -56.69 -12.84 29.07
C ALA A 355 -56.90 -11.87 27.89
N SER A 356 -57.32 -12.38 26.73
CA SER A 356 -57.36 -11.61 25.48
C SER A 356 -58.34 -10.43 25.49
N ASP A 357 -59.36 -10.50 26.35
CA ASP A 357 -60.37 -9.47 26.59
C ASP A 357 -59.89 -8.37 27.56
N SER A 358 -58.81 -8.61 28.31
CA SER A 358 -58.30 -7.67 29.31
C SER A 358 -57.36 -6.59 28.75
N ILE A 359 -56.89 -6.73 27.50
CA ILE A 359 -56.01 -5.75 26.84
C ILE A 359 -56.15 -5.80 25.32
N ASP A 360 -56.19 -4.63 24.66
CA ASP A 360 -56.19 -4.52 23.19
C ASP A 360 -54.76 -4.70 22.59
N LYS A 361 -54.14 -5.86 22.89
CA LYS A 361 -52.85 -6.29 22.36
C LYS A 361 -52.80 -7.82 22.25
N ARG A 362 -52.14 -8.32 21.22
CA ARG A 362 -51.95 -9.77 21.02
C ARG A 362 -50.72 -10.28 21.76
N PHE A 363 -50.81 -11.53 22.20
CA PHE A 363 -49.71 -12.32 22.76
C PHE A 363 -49.13 -11.81 24.09
N CYS A 364 -49.98 -11.19 24.91
CA CYS A 364 -49.55 -10.62 26.19
C CYS A 364 -49.49 -11.64 27.33
N PHE A 365 -48.56 -11.41 28.25
CA PHE A 365 -48.43 -12.14 29.51
C PHE A 365 -47.88 -11.20 30.58
N ASP A 366 -48.14 -11.54 31.84
CA ASP A 366 -47.72 -10.77 33.00
C ASP A 366 -46.66 -11.50 33.78
N VAL A 367 -45.64 -10.74 34.19
CA VAL A 367 -44.60 -11.22 35.09
C VAL A 367 -44.62 -10.42 36.40
N LEU A 368 -44.43 -11.13 37.51
CA LEU A 368 -44.28 -10.53 38.84
C LEU A 368 -42.87 -10.84 39.34
N ALA A 369 -42.15 -9.82 39.77
CA ALA A 369 -40.85 -9.98 40.42
C ALA A 369 -41.03 -10.31 41.91
N MET A 370 -40.04 -10.96 42.54
CA MET A 370 -40.12 -11.31 43.97
C MET A 370 -40.16 -10.07 44.88
N ASP A 371 -39.54 -8.98 44.45
CA ASP A 371 -39.37 -7.70 45.14
C ASP A 371 -40.41 -6.64 44.75
N ARG A 372 -41.39 -6.99 43.89
CA ARG A 372 -42.41 -6.05 43.41
C ARG A 372 -43.81 -6.55 43.74
N THR A 373 -44.70 -5.61 44.07
CA THR A 373 -46.13 -5.86 44.30
C THR A 373 -46.94 -5.75 43.01
N GLU A 374 -46.47 -4.95 42.05
CA GLU A 374 -47.13 -4.80 40.75
C GLU A 374 -46.61 -5.75 39.69
N GLN A 375 -47.55 -6.29 38.91
CA GLN A 375 -47.24 -7.06 37.70
C GLN A 375 -46.83 -6.13 36.56
N MET A 376 -45.84 -6.59 35.79
CA MET A 376 -45.38 -5.99 34.54
C MET A 376 -45.94 -6.76 33.37
N THR A 377 -46.50 -6.03 32.41
CA THR A 377 -47.10 -6.62 31.21
C THR A 377 -46.12 -6.63 30.06
N LEU A 378 -45.95 -7.80 29.48
CA LEU A 378 -45.05 -8.10 28.39
C LEU A 378 -45.82 -8.59 27.17
N GLN A 379 -45.31 -8.31 25.98
CA GLN A 379 -45.86 -8.73 24.71
C GLN A 379 -44.79 -9.51 23.92
N ALA A 380 -45.12 -10.77 23.60
CA ALA A 380 -44.32 -11.64 22.76
C ALA A 380 -44.54 -11.38 21.27
N LEU A 381 -43.69 -11.95 20.41
CA LEU A 381 -43.74 -11.73 18.95
C LEU A 381 -44.83 -12.55 18.24
N SER A 382 -45.19 -13.72 18.78
CA SER A 382 -46.31 -14.53 18.31
C SER A 382 -46.91 -15.36 19.46
N GLU A 383 -47.98 -16.09 19.16
CA GLU A 383 -48.56 -17.05 20.09
C GLU A 383 -47.59 -18.16 20.51
N GLU A 384 -46.77 -18.65 19.58
CA GLU A 384 -45.78 -19.68 19.87
C GLU A 384 -44.63 -19.12 20.71
N ASP A 385 -44.17 -17.88 20.49
CA ASP A 385 -43.18 -17.23 21.37
C ASP A 385 -43.74 -17.02 22.77
N ARG A 386 -45.00 -16.57 22.88
CA ARG A 386 -45.69 -16.43 24.17
C ARG A 386 -45.75 -17.76 24.91
N ARG A 387 -46.11 -18.84 24.21
CA ARG A 387 -46.16 -20.20 24.76
C ARG A 387 -44.79 -20.62 25.26
N GLN A 388 -43.73 -20.40 24.49
CA GLN A 388 -42.35 -20.71 24.88
C GLN A 388 -41.87 -19.88 26.08
N TRP A 389 -42.24 -18.60 26.17
CA TRP A 389 -41.94 -17.76 27.33
C TRP A 389 -42.66 -18.27 28.59
N LEU A 390 -43.92 -18.65 28.48
CA LEU A 390 -44.67 -19.25 29.59
C LEU A 390 -44.06 -20.60 30.01
N ASP A 391 -43.75 -21.50 29.08
CA ASP A 391 -43.12 -22.79 29.37
C ASP A 391 -41.76 -22.62 30.05
N ALA A 392 -40.94 -21.67 29.60
CA ALA A 392 -39.64 -21.39 30.20
C ALA A 392 -39.79 -20.90 31.65
N MET A 393 -40.80 -20.07 31.91
CA MET A 393 -41.07 -19.40 33.18
C MET A 393 -42.06 -20.13 34.09
N ASP A 394 -42.40 -21.39 33.79
CA ASP A 394 -43.41 -22.21 34.48
C ASP A 394 -44.75 -21.45 34.66
N GLY A 395 -45.18 -20.77 33.59
CA GLY A 395 -46.31 -19.86 33.57
C GLY A 395 -47.68 -20.53 33.66
N ARG A 396 -48.68 -19.79 34.15
CA ARG A 396 -50.05 -20.28 34.36
C ARG A 396 -51.06 -19.65 33.39
N GLU A 397 -52.11 -20.37 33.06
CA GLU A 397 -53.29 -19.82 32.36
C GLU A 397 -54.11 -18.93 33.31
N PRO A 398 -54.83 -17.90 32.80
CA PRO A 398 -55.68 -17.06 33.62
C PRO A 398 -56.85 -17.87 34.19
N VAL A 399 -57.18 -17.63 35.46
CA VAL A 399 -58.33 -18.25 36.13
C VAL A 399 -59.61 -17.69 35.50
N ARG A 400 -60.31 -18.49 34.70
CA ARG A 400 -61.62 -18.12 34.16
C ARG A 400 -62.64 -18.16 35.29
N TYR A 401 -63.11 -17.01 35.74
CA TYR A 401 -64.43 -16.94 36.36
C TYR A 401 -65.44 -17.03 35.22
N THR A 402 -65.93 -18.23 34.93
CA THR A 402 -67.04 -18.40 34.00
C THR A 402 -68.26 -17.73 34.60
N HIS A 403 -68.72 -16.66 33.96
CA HIS A 403 -70.02 -16.00 34.18
C HIS A 403 -71.22 -16.92 33.81
N LEU A 404 -71.10 -18.24 34.01
CA LEU A 404 -72.11 -19.25 33.70
C LEU A 404 -72.71 -19.93 34.95
N ASP A 405 -72.21 -19.60 36.14
CA ASP A 405 -72.73 -20.15 37.42
C ASP A 405 -73.73 -19.21 38.12
N GLN A 406 -73.92 -17.97 37.66
CA GLN A 406 -74.97 -17.08 38.18
C GLN A 406 -76.34 -17.29 37.50
N ASP A 407 -76.38 -17.64 36.21
CA ASP A 407 -77.65 -17.86 35.49
C ASP A 407 -78.30 -19.21 35.81
N ARG A 408 -77.55 -20.22 36.28
CA ARG A 408 -78.13 -21.50 36.71
C ARG A 408 -78.85 -21.41 38.06
N HIS A 409 -78.55 -20.42 38.90
CA HIS A 409 -79.31 -20.17 40.14
C HIS A 409 -80.56 -19.31 39.91
N GLN A 410 -80.56 -18.42 38.90
CA GLN A 410 -81.73 -17.63 38.55
C GLN A 410 -82.81 -18.48 37.84
N ILE A 411 -82.42 -19.39 36.94
CA ILE A 411 -83.35 -20.27 36.21
C ILE A 411 -83.91 -21.40 37.09
N ALA A 412 -83.16 -21.86 38.10
CA ALA A 412 -83.66 -22.85 39.06
C ALA A 412 -84.71 -22.29 40.05
N LEU A 413 -84.69 -20.97 40.30
CA LEU A 413 -85.68 -20.29 41.14
C LEU A 413 -86.97 -19.92 40.39
N GLU A 414 -86.91 -19.71 39.06
CA GLU A 414 -88.11 -19.45 38.24
C GLU A 414 -88.89 -20.72 37.88
N VAL A 415 -88.25 -21.89 37.81
CA VAL A 415 -88.96 -23.18 37.56
C VAL A 415 -89.63 -23.74 38.82
N SER A 416 -89.20 -23.33 40.03
CA SER A 416 -89.86 -23.69 41.30
C SER A 416 -91.06 -22.80 41.65
N ALA A 417 -91.37 -21.78 40.86
CA ALA A 417 -92.54 -20.90 41.05
C ALA A 417 -93.74 -21.27 40.16
N PHE A 418 -93.64 -22.34 39.34
CA PHE A 418 -94.70 -22.80 38.44
C PHE A 418 -94.94 -24.34 38.48
N MET A 419 -94.56 -25.02 39.56
CA MET A 419 -95.06 -26.37 39.89
C MET A 419 -95.51 -26.46 41.34
#